data_AF-B0E362-F1
#
_entry.id   AF-B0E362-F1
#
_cell.length_a   1.000
_cell.length_b   1.000
_cell.length_c   1.000
_cell.angle_alpha   90.00
_cell.angle_beta   90.00
_cell.angle_gamma   90.00
#
_symmetry.space_group_name_H-M   'P 1'
#
loop_
_entity.id
_entity.type
_entity.pdbx_description
1 polymer ?
#
loop_
_entity_poly.entity_id
_entity_poly.type
_entity_poly.pdbx_seq_one_letter_code
_entity_poly.pdbx_strand_id
1 'polypeptide(L)'
;MVDYIGGFKLRDLKKRGVFVDLPRHWHVLNIGHLLAENVPVYYFWQEDNDDYPCFARLSPTILQAYHDACDTLDRSELLEGDMMGFQDDIDAIKQYDEFFQLRRTPDHTSSPSFSDIPPNATVYICDFEGWSVRLVIDDSLIEDYAGRYHFCIETDESDSYVTIWRWKPRRLDTGGGQRAGGWGPGSTTEACWGDREIRELFKAGHAPIGKARFDECGRITLVSRLGDVYEDNDISSVEADALDGTHLLPRPHWVPASHPPLLVPTPASPLNVASKWIQSMVAPSSHSGSRASSAARLSHSSGERDLRTRSASPDRGRTASRDQLPEGRAAYINDLRSLGSQYATPVSAWVSKKPLEWNVDYLDIRFLLVPDKKAQACLCYWAACSRDVSTMAEVLLKAITHGIPFSIGVKVEDFGRFKPEEVSDTDRVVGKPTCMMEPPFAYTAPGALKAYYMSRINNIIRRPHARILVGLGGPEAWLGHKWGGPELVAQFMDGPSPDVYLHRRGYIDSDDENPMFLYTDEMSPQEIDVIFGCIRSDIDRDRSLYPSRDILDDDCFFWTGEWDDHMENMFADLTKEILQGSAKFRTPGMWND
;
A
#
# COMPACT_ATOMS: atom_id res chain seq x y z
N MET A 1 9.24 16.43 13.82
CA MET A 1 8.16 15.44 13.60
C MET A 1 8.59 14.01 13.98
N VAL A 2 9.75 13.51 13.52
CA VAL A 2 10.25 12.17 13.90
C VAL A 2 10.49 12.02 15.41
N ASP A 3 11.07 13.04 16.06
CA ASP A 3 11.26 13.02 17.53
C ASP A 3 9.94 13.14 18.32
N TYR A 4 8.97 13.85 17.75
CA TYR A 4 7.61 13.94 18.29
C TYR A 4 6.93 12.56 18.24
N ILE A 5 7.02 11.87 17.10
CA ILE A 5 6.49 10.52 16.91
C ILE A 5 7.22 9.47 17.78
N GLY A 6 8.54 9.60 17.92
CA GLY A 6 9.37 8.74 18.77
C GLY A 6 9.01 8.83 20.26
N GLY A 7 8.53 9.99 20.72
CA GLY A 7 8.08 10.20 22.10
C GLY A 7 6.83 9.43 22.50
N PHE A 8 6.03 8.98 21.52
CA PHE A 8 4.75 8.32 21.78
C PHE A 8 4.85 6.84 22.12
N LYS A 9 6.05 6.26 22.04
CA LYS A 9 6.29 4.85 22.34
C LYS A 9 5.25 3.94 21.69
N LEU A 10 4.90 4.20 20.42
CA LEU A 10 3.89 3.42 19.68
C LEU A 10 4.19 1.92 19.67
N ARG A 11 5.47 1.55 19.84
CA ARG A 11 5.95 0.17 19.99
C ARG A 11 5.49 -0.53 21.29
N ASP A 12 5.08 0.24 22.29
CA ASP A 12 4.62 -0.25 23.60
C ASP A 12 3.09 -0.48 23.63
N LEU A 13 2.37 -0.09 22.56
CA LEU A 13 0.93 -0.32 22.45
C LEU A 13 0.64 -1.82 22.25
N LYS A 14 -0.38 -2.33 22.97
CA LYS A 14 -0.72 -3.77 23.03
C LYS A 14 -1.10 -4.38 21.67
N LYS A 15 -1.59 -3.59 20.71
CA LYS A 15 -1.98 -4.06 19.39
C LYS A 15 -1.44 -3.11 18.31
N ARG A 16 -1.17 -3.63 17.11
CA ARG A 16 -0.89 -2.80 15.94
C ARG A 16 -2.22 -2.34 15.35
N GLY A 17 -2.26 -1.11 14.85
CA GLY A 17 -3.50 -0.50 14.42
C GLY A 17 -3.23 0.81 13.69
N VAL A 18 -4.31 1.51 13.34
CA VAL A 18 -4.24 2.76 12.60
C VAL A 18 -4.02 3.91 13.57
N PHE A 19 -2.97 4.70 13.33
CA PHE A 19 -2.75 5.94 14.06
C PHE A 19 -3.40 7.12 13.30
N VAL A 20 -4.33 7.82 13.94
CA VAL A 20 -5.21 8.81 13.33
C VAL A 20 -4.99 10.19 13.95
N ASP A 21 -4.72 11.17 13.09
CA ASP A 21 -4.88 12.58 13.40
C ASP A 21 -6.34 12.97 13.13
N LEU A 22 -7.14 13.10 14.20
CA LEU A 22 -8.60 13.25 14.10
C LEU A 22 -9.02 14.49 13.28
N PRO A 23 -8.58 15.72 13.61
CA PRO A 23 -8.95 16.91 12.82
C PRO A 23 -8.59 16.82 11.34
N ARG A 24 -7.50 16.13 11.00
CA ARG A 24 -7.03 16.05 9.61
C ARG A 24 -7.64 14.91 8.81
N HIS A 25 -7.90 13.76 9.43
CA HIS A 25 -8.18 12.53 8.70
C HIS A 25 -9.64 12.08 8.77
N TRP A 26 -10.49 12.68 9.63
CA TRP A 26 -11.86 12.19 9.82
C TRP A 26 -12.72 12.21 8.54
N HIS A 27 -12.50 13.17 7.64
CA HIS A 27 -13.20 13.24 6.35
C HIS A 27 -12.86 12.08 5.41
N VAL A 28 -11.69 11.46 5.57
CA VAL A 28 -11.17 10.44 4.64
C VAL A 28 -11.25 9.04 5.25
N LEU A 29 -11.04 8.91 6.56
CA LEU A 29 -11.05 7.62 7.23
C LEU A 29 -12.47 7.18 7.60
N ASN A 30 -12.67 5.87 7.57
CA ASN A 30 -13.90 5.21 8.00
C ASN A 30 -13.66 4.51 9.34
N ILE A 31 -13.63 5.30 10.42
CA ILE A 31 -13.37 4.78 11.78
C ILE A 31 -14.39 3.71 12.15
N GLY A 32 -15.66 3.89 11.78
CA GLY A 32 -16.72 2.90 12.01
C GLY A 32 -16.42 1.54 11.38
N HIS A 33 -15.90 1.51 10.14
CA HIS A 33 -15.49 0.27 9.48
C HIS A 33 -14.27 -0.36 10.15
N LEU A 34 -13.25 0.42 10.50
CA LEU A 34 -12.08 -0.08 11.23
C LEU A 34 -12.47 -0.75 12.55
N LEU A 35 -13.37 -0.12 13.30
CA LEU A 35 -13.87 -0.68 14.56
C LEU A 35 -14.71 -1.95 14.34
N ALA A 36 -15.52 -2.00 13.28
CA ALA A 36 -16.32 -3.18 12.92
C ALA A 36 -15.44 -4.40 12.57
N GLU A 37 -14.31 -4.16 11.90
CA GLU A 37 -13.31 -5.19 11.55
C GLU A 37 -12.32 -5.48 12.69
N ASN A 38 -12.59 -5.00 13.91
CA ASN A 38 -11.72 -5.15 15.08
C ASN A 38 -10.29 -4.60 14.90
N VAL A 39 -10.10 -3.62 14.02
CA VAL A 39 -8.83 -2.93 13.82
C VAL A 39 -8.63 -1.91 14.94
N PRO A 40 -7.53 -1.99 15.73
CA PRO A 40 -7.26 -1.01 16.77
C PRO A 40 -7.06 0.39 16.16
N VAL A 41 -7.72 1.39 16.72
CA VAL A 41 -7.57 2.80 16.30
C VAL A 41 -6.94 3.58 17.45
N TYR A 42 -5.84 4.26 17.14
CA TYR A 42 -5.11 5.11 18.06
C TYR A 42 -5.21 6.56 17.59
N TYR A 43 -5.47 7.50 18.49
CA TYR A 43 -5.51 8.93 18.17
C TYR A 43 -4.94 9.76 19.31
N PHE A 44 -4.44 10.95 19.00
CA PHE A 44 -4.14 11.93 20.04
C PHE A 44 -5.40 12.70 20.41
N TRP A 45 -5.61 12.83 21.71
CA TRP A 45 -6.51 13.83 22.26
C TRP A 45 -5.66 15.00 22.75
N GLN A 46 -5.82 16.15 22.11
CA GLN A 46 -5.24 17.43 22.52
C GLN A 46 -6.35 18.36 22.97
N GLU A 47 -6.03 19.44 23.70
CA GLU A 47 -7.01 20.44 24.11
C GLU A 47 -7.75 21.03 22.90
N ASP A 48 -7.05 21.20 21.77
CA ASP A 48 -7.63 21.65 20.49
C ASP A 48 -8.70 20.69 19.93
N ASN A 49 -8.74 19.42 20.36
CA ASN A 49 -9.78 18.49 19.93
C ASN A 49 -11.12 18.76 20.63
N ASP A 50 -11.10 19.37 21.82
CA ASP A 50 -12.32 19.73 22.55
C ASP A 50 -13.09 20.86 21.83
N ASP A 51 -12.42 21.61 20.95
CA ASP A 51 -13.03 22.61 20.06
C ASP A 51 -13.87 21.98 18.92
N TYR A 52 -13.82 20.64 18.75
CA TYR A 52 -14.57 19.90 17.73
C TYR A 52 -15.66 19.02 18.37
N PRO A 53 -16.92 19.50 18.46
CA PRO A 53 -17.99 18.74 19.11
C PRO A 53 -18.29 17.38 18.45
N CYS A 54 -17.96 17.23 17.16
CA CYS A 54 -18.13 15.97 16.44
C CYS A 54 -17.27 14.84 17.03
N PHE A 55 -16.15 15.16 17.67
CA PHE A 55 -15.26 14.17 18.29
C PHE A 55 -15.62 13.83 19.73
N ALA A 56 -16.66 14.42 20.32
CA ALA A 56 -17.03 14.19 21.72
C ALA A 56 -17.11 12.70 22.10
N ARG A 57 -17.62 11.84 21.21
CA ARG A 57 -17.68 10.37 21.44
C ARG A 57 -16.32 9.67 21.58
N LEU A 58 -15.25 10.31 21.13
CA LEU A 58 -13.87 9.86 21.22
C LEU A 58 -13.11 10.52 22.38
N SER A 59 -13.76 11.41 23.15
CA SER A 59 -13.13 12.05 24.29
C SER A 59 -12.70 11.01 25.33
N PRO A 60 -11.42 11.00 25.76
CA PRO A 60 -10.95 10.09 26.80
C PRO A 60 -11.77 10.21 28.09
N THR A 61 -12.23 11.42 28.43
CA THR A 61 -13.05 11.66 29.63
C THR A 61 -14.40 10.97 29.52
N ILE A 62 -15.06 11.06 28.37
CA ILE A 62 -16.37 10.43 28.12
C ILE A 62 -16.22 8.92 28.03
N LEU A 63 -15.20 8.42 27.33
CA LEU A 63 -14.92 6.98 27.22
C LEU A 63 -14.59 6.37 28.59
N GLN A 64 -13.79 7.05 29.42
CA GLN A 64 -13.50 6.59 30.78
C GLN A 64 -14.78 6.56 31.62
N ALA A 65 -15.59 7.62 31.59
CA ALA A 65 -16.86 7.66 32.32
C ALA A 65 -17.84 6.57 31.85
N TYR A 66 -17.86 6.27 30.55
CA TYR A 66 -18.65 5.18 29.98
C TYR A 66 -18.19 3.82 30.53
N HIS A 67 -16.88 3.55 30.52
CA HIS A 67 -16.32 2.31 31.06
C HIS A 67 -16.56 2.17 32.57
N ASP A 68 -16.35 3.24 33.34
CA ASP A 68 -16.59 3.26 34.79
C ASP A 68 -18.07 2.98 35.11
N ALA A 69 -18.99 3.55 34.33
CA ALA A 69 -20.42 3.31 34.51
C ALA A 69 -20.84 1.89 34.09
N CYS A 70 -20.25 1.33 33.02
CA CYS A 70 -20.44 -0.07 32.64
C CYS A 70 -19.98 -1.04 33.74
N ASP A 71 -18.78 -0.80 34.28
CA ASP A 71 -18.21 -1.61 35.36
C ASP A 71 -19.03 -1.48 36.66
N THR A 72 -19.56 -0.29 36.94
CA THR A 72 -20.40 -0.04 38.13
C THR A 72 -21.77 -0.69 38.03
N LEU A 73 -22.36 -0.72 36.83
CA LEU A 73 -23.70 -1.26 36.58
C LEU A 73 -23.71 -2.73 36.13
N ASP A 74 -22.54 -3.33 35.89
CA ASP A 74 -22.33 -4.68 35.34
C ASP A 74 -23.13 -4.89 34.04
N ARG A 75 -22.98 -3.95 33.10
CA ARG A 75 -23.67 -3.96 31.79
C ARG A 75 -22.69 -3.75 30.66
N SER A 76 -23.01 -4.34 29.51
CA SER A 76 -22.28 -4.12 28.26
C SER A 76 -22.68 -2.83 27.54
N GLU A 77 -23.83 -2.26 27.88
CA GLU A 77 -24.37 -1.04 27.27
C GLU A 77 -25.09 -0.18 28.32
N LEU A 78 -25.01 1.14 28.17
CA LEU A 78 -25.61 2.12 29.06
C LEU A 78 -26.80 2.82 28.41
N LEU A 79 -27.79 3.16 29.22
CA LEU A 79 -28.86 4.07 28.84
C LEU A 79 -28.39 5.51 28.99
N GLU A 80 -29.04 6.42 28.26
CA GLU A 80 -28.71 7.86 28.27
C GLU A 80 -28.66 8.47 29.69
N GLY A 81 -29.55 8.04 30.58
CA GLY A 81 -29.60 8.54 31.96
C GLY A 81 -28.55 7.94 32.90
N ASP A 82 -27.74 6.98 32.45
CA ASP A 82 -26.79 6.25 33.31
C ASP A 82 -25.46 7.03 33.50
N MET A 83 -25.14 7.99 32.62
CA MET A 83 -23.92 8.81 32.66
C MET A 83 -24.15 10.22 33.24
N MET A 84 -24.36 10.28 34.56
CA MET A 84 -24.62 11.54 35.27
C MET A 84 -23.50 12.57 35.05
N GLY A 85 -23.85 13.77 34.59
CA GLY A 85 -22.93 14.90 34.39
C GLY A 85 -22.40 15.08 32.97
N PHE A 86 -22.71 14.16 32.04
CA PHE A 86 -22.30 14.22 30.63
C PHE A 86 -23.48 14.45 29.67
N GLN A 87 -24.61 14.98 30.14
CA GLN A 87 -25.83 15.11 29.33
C GLN A 87 -25.60 16.01 28.10
N ASP A 88 -24.94 17.15 28.27
CA ASP A 88 -24.65 18.08 27.19
C ASP A 88 -23.74 17.43 26.12
N ASP A 89 -22.76 16.63 26.55
CA ASP A 89 -21.88 15.88 25.65
C ASP A 89 -22.63 14.77 24.90
N ILE A 90 -23.52 14.05 25.58
CA ILE A 90 -24.36 13.01 24.95
C ILE A 90 -25.30 13.64 23.92
N ASP A 91 -25.88 14.80 24.24
CA ASP A 91 -26.72 15.55 23.32
C ASP A 91 -25.92 16.08 22.12
N ALA A 92 -24.66 16.48 22.32
CA ALA A 92 -23.74 16.80 21.23
C ALA A 92 -23.43 15.56 20.38
N ILE A 93 -23.10 14.42 20.98
CA ILE A 93 -22.78 13.16 20.28
C ILE A 93 -23.91 12.71 19.35
N LYS A 94 -25.17 12.89 19.78
CA LYS A 94 -26.37 12.53 19.00
C LYS A 94 -26.56 13.38 17.75
N GLN A 95 -26.03 14.60 17.74
CA GLN A 95 -26.11 15.49 16.58
C GLN A 95 -25.20 15.02 15.44
N TYR A 96 -24.28 14.09 15.69
CA TYR A 96 -23.36 13.60 14.65
C TYR A 96 -23.61 12.13 14.32
N ASP A 97 -23.40 11.74 13.07
CA ASP A 97 -23.48 10.35 12.64
C ASP A 97 -22.20 9.54 12.93
N GLU A 98 -22.11 8.29 12.45
CA GLU A 98 -20.93 7.44 12.65
C GLU A 98 -19.66 7.92 11.93
N PHE A 99 -19.81 8.87 11.00
CA PHE A 99 -18.75 9.49 10.22
C PHE A 99 -18.37 10.89 10.71
N PHE A 100 -18.87 11.28 11.89
CA PHE A 100 -18.67 12.60 12.52
C PHE A 100 -19.32 13.76 11.75
N GLN A 101 -20.28 13.45 10.87
CA GLN A 101 -21.00 14.44 10.07
C GLN A 101 -22.21 14.94 10.84
N LEU A 102 -22.46 16.23 10.74
CA LEU A 102 -23.57 16.83 11.47
C LEU A 102 -24.90 16.40 10.85
N ARG A 103 -25.74 15.72 11.63
CA ARG A 103 -27.12 15.36 11.31
C ARG A 103 -28.01 16.61 11.36
N ARG A 104 -27.71 17.61 10.54
CA ARG A 104 -28.61 18.75 10.37
C ARG A 104 -29.87 18.28 9.65
N THR A 105 -31.03 18.57 10.21
CA THR A 105 -32.19 18.86 9.37
C THR A 105 -31.88 20.16 8.62
N PRO A 106 -31.94 20.22 7.28
CA PRO A 106 -31.71 21.47 6.58
C PRO A 106 -32.66 22.55 7.11
N ASP A 107 -32.09 23.67 7.56
CA ASP A 107 -32.85 24.85 7.94
C ASP A 107 -33.70 25.29 6.73
N HIS A 108 -35.01 25.20 6.89
CA HIS A 108 -36.02 25.91 6.11
C HIS A 108 -35.81 25.92 4.58
N THR A 109 -35.86 24.75 3.94
CA THR A 109 -36.21 24.69 2.52
C THR A 109 -36.97 23.39 2.27
N SER A 110 -38.16 23.51 1.67
CA SER A 110 -38.90 22.38 1.12
C SER A 110 -38.00 21.69 0.10
N SER A 111 -37.34 20.60 0.51
CA SER A 111 -36.48 19.88 -0.40
C SER A 111 -37.35 19.28 -1.51
N PRO A 112 -37.02 19.51 -2.80
CA PRO A 112 -37.91 19.17 -3.90
C PRO A 112 -38.24 17.68 -3.91
N SER A 113 -39.33 17.30 -4.56
CA SER A 113 -39.71 15.92 -4.83
C SER A 113 -39.06 15.43 -6.12
N PHE A 114 -38.98 14.11 -6.32
CA PHE A 114 -38.44 13.54 -7.57
C PHE A 114 -39.13 14.12 -8.82
N SER A 115 -40.44 14.41 -8.76
CA SER A 115 -41.19 15.04 -9.86
C SER A 115 -40.78 16.48 -10.18
N ASP A 116 -40.03 17.14 -9.30
CA ASP A 116 -39.52 18.50 -9.52
C ASP A 116 -38.18 18.51 -10.27
N ILE A 117 -37.54 17.34 -10.46
CA ILE A 117 -36.28 17.22 -11.22
C ILE A 117 -36.58 17.45 -12.72
N PRO A 118 -35.93 18.43 -13.38
CA PRO A 118 -36.11 18.64 -14.80
C PRO A 118 -35.65 17.40 -15.59
N PRO A 119 -36.37 17.01 -16.67
CA PRO A 119 -36.06 15.79 -17.44
C PRO A 119 -34.69 15.82 -18.14
N ASN A 120 -34.08 17.00 -18.25
CA ASN A 120 -32.79 17.22 -18.91
C ASN A 120 -31.69 17.51 -17.88
N ALA A 121 -31.97 17.37 -16.58
CA ALA A 121 -31.03 17.76 -15.55
C ALA A 121 -29.90 16.74 -15.42
N THR A 122 -28.68 17.24 -15.21
CA THR A 122 -27.53 16.41 -14.84
C THR A 122 -27.57 16.16 -13.34
N VAL A 123 -27.67 14.90 -12.93
CA VAL A 123 -27.83 14.53 -11.52
C VAL A 123 -26.51 14.06 -10.92
N TYR A 124 -26.18 14.64 -9.78
CA TYR A 124 -25.00 14.34 -9.00
C TYR A 124 -25.39 13.81 -7.62
N ILE A 125 -24.54 12.94 -7.06
CA ILE A 125 -24.62 12.51 -5.67
C ILE A 125 -23.37 13.00 -4.93
N CYS A 126 -23.58 13.58 -3.76
CA CYS A 126 -22.56 13.83 -2.75
C CYS A 126 -22.76 12.83 -1.62
N ASP A 127 -21.92 11.80 -1.56
CA ASP A 127 -22.11 10.67 -0.63
C ASP A 127 -21.85 11.07 0.83
N PHE A 128 -20.86 11.94 1.06
CA PHE A 128 -20.40 12.34 2.39
C PHE A 128 -20.10 13.85 2.42
N GLU A 129 -20.34 14.49 3.56
CA GLU A 129 -19.94 15.86 3.83
C GLU A 129 -18.44 16.09 3.55
N GLY A 130 -18.16 17.09 2.71
CA GLY A 130 -16.80 17.47 2.31
C GLY A 130 -16.18 16.58 1.23
N TRP A 131 -16.96 15.72 0.57
CA TRP A 131 -16.52 14.94 -0.59
C TRP A 131 -16.93 15.58 -1.90
N SER A 132 -16.25 15.23 -2.99
CA SER A 132 -16.67 15.63 -4.33
C SER A 132 -17.94 14.91 -4.78
N VAL A 133 -18.65 15.54 -5.71
CA VAL A 133 -19.81 14.92 -6.36
C VAL A 133 -19.43 13.86 -7.38
N ARG A 134 -20.28 12.84 -7.54
CA ARG A 134 -20.24 11.88 -8.65
C ARG A 134 -21.47 11.99 -9.53
N LEU A 135 -21.29 11.81 -10.83
CA LEU A 135 -22.36 11.82 -11.82
C LEU A 135 -23.17 10.53 -11.74
N VAL A 136 -24.50 10.64 -11.80
CA VAL A 136 -25.41 9.48 -11.85
C VAL A 136 -26.31 9.57 -13.05
N ILE A 137 -26.40 8.45 -13.78
CA ILE A 137 -27.15 8.33 -15.04
C ILE A 137 -28.36 7.38 -14.86
N ASP A 138 -28.38 6.58 -13.79
CA ASP A 138 -29.43 5.59 -13.54
C ASP A 138 -30.67 6.25 -12.92
N ASP A 139 -31.73 6.40 -13.71
CA ASP A 139 -33.02 6.97 -13.29
C ASP A 139 -33.62 6.26 -12.07
N SER A 140 -33.45 4.94 -11.94
CA SER A 140 -34.01 4.17 -10.83
C SER A 140 -33.28 4.46 -9.52
N LEU A 141 -31.96 4.67 -9.59
CA LEU A 141 -31.16 5.12 -8.45
C LEU A 141 -31.49 6.57 -8.07
N ILE A 142 -31.67 7.44 -9.07
CA ILE A 142 -32.05 8.84 -8.85
C ILE A 142 -33.41 8.92 -8.15
N GLU A 143 -34.41 8.14 -8.59
CA GLU A 143 -35.73 8.10 -7.97
C GLU A 143 -35.66 7.63 -6.50
N ASP A 144 -34.95 6.53 -6.24
CA ASP A 144 -34.78 6.00 -4.89
C ASP A 144 -34.07 7.01 -3.97
N TYR A 145 -32.99 7.62 -4.45
CA TYR A 145 -32.20 8.56 -3.66
C TYR A 145 -32.92 9.89 -3.45
N ALA A 146 -33.63 10.41 -4.46
CA ALA A 146 -34.45 11.61 -4.33
C ALA A 146 -35.58 11.42 -3.30
N GLY A 147 -36.11 10.19 -3.18
CA GLY A 147 -37.11 9.82 -2.18
C GLY A 147 -36.57 9.69 -0.75
N ARG A 148 -35.31 9.29 -0.60
CA ARG A 148 -34.67 9.06 0.71
C ARG A 148 -33.89 10.25 1.25
N TYR A 149 -33.29 11.05 0.37
CA TYR A 149 -32.32 12.07 0.71
C TYR A 149 -32.76 13.46 0.25
N HIS A 150 -32.28 14.47 0.98
CA HIS A 150 -32.44 15.85 0.59
C HIS A 150 -31.56 16.16 -0.63
N PHE A 151 -32.07 17.01 -1.51
CA PHE A 151 -31.34 17.49 -2.68
C PHE A 151 -31.70 18.93 -3.01
N CYS A 152 -30.86 19.58 -3.82
CA CYS A 152 -31.12 20.88 -4.43
C CYS A 152 -31.15 20.79 -5.96
N ILE A 153 -31.84 21.74 -6.57
CA ILE A 153 -31.86 21.94 -8.03
C ILE A 153 -31.30 23.32 -8.29
N GLU A 154 -30.25 23.38 -9.09
CA GLU A 154 -29.64 24.62 -9.55
C GLU A 154 -29.85 24.73 -11.06
N THR A 155 -30.32 25.88 -11.52
CA THR A 155 -30.50 26.16 -12.95
C THR A 155 -29.55 27.26 -13.38
N ASP A 156 -28.71 26.96 -14.37
CA ASP A 156 -27.87 27.92 -15.08
C ASP A 156 -28.53 28.32 -16.42
N GLU A 157 -27.92 29.22 -17.20
CA GLU A 157 -28.50 29.80 -18.43
C GLU A 157 -28.91 28.76 -19.48
N SER A 158 -28.29 27.57 -19.50
CA SER A 158 -28.60 26.46 -20.43
C SER A 158 -28.88 25.11 -19.78
N ASP A 159 -28.49 24.90 -18.52
CA ASP A 159 -28.41 23.57 -17.92
C ASP A 159 -29.02 23.54 -16.51
N SER A 160 -29.59 22.39 -16.15
CA SER A 160 -30.09 22.14 -14.80
C SER A 160 -29.22 21.08 -14.13
N TYR A 161 -28.80 21.35 -12.90
CA TYR A 161 -27.97 20.47 -12.11
C TYR A 161 -28.72 20.10 -10.84
N VAL A 162 -28.75 18.81 -10.52
CA VAL A 162 -29.32 18.30 -9.27
C VAL A 162 -28.21 17.74 -8.43
N THR A 163 -28.12 18.13 -7.15
CA THR A 163 -27.16 17.52 -6.21
C THR A 163 -27.93 16.88 -5.08
N ILE A 164 -27.86 15.55 -5.01
CA ILE A 164 -28.46 14.75 -3.93
C ILE A 164 -27.41 14.54 -2.83
N TRP A 165 -27.76 14.90 -1.59
CA TRP A 165 -26.89 14.75 -0.43
C TRP A 165 -27.23 13.47 0.32
N ARG A 166 -26.50 12.38 0.04
CA ARG A 166 -26.73 11.07 0.68
C ARG A 166 -26.54 11.12 2.19
N TRP A 167 -25.67 12.00 2.68
CA TRP A 167 -25.46 12.24 4.10
C TRP A 167 -26.57 13.09 4.77
N LYS A 168 -27.60 13.55 4.03
CA LYS A 168 -28.77 14.27 4.55
C LYS A 168 -30.08 13.49 4.30
N PRO A 169 -30.42 12.48 5.11
CA PRO A 169 -31.65 11.71 4.94
C PRO A 169 -32.91 12.55 5.27
N ARG A 170 -33.99 12.33 4.51
CA ARG A 170 -35.32 12.97 4.74
C ARG A 170 -36.06 12.39 5.93
N ARG A 171 -35.78 11.13 6.28
CA ARG A 171 -36.36 10.42 7.42
C ARG A 171 -35.23 10.04 8.36
N LEU A 172 -35.36 10.46 9.62
CA LEU A 172 -34.53 9.93 10.70
C LEU A 172 -35.06 8.53 11.05
N ASP A 173 -34.66 7.52 10.27
CA ASP A 173 -35.00 6.14 10.62
C ASP A 173 -34.32 5.79 11.96
N THR A 174 -35.13 5.49 12.97
CA THR A 174 -34.76 5.23 14.36
C THR A 174 -34.26 3.79 14.61
N GLY A 175 -33.94 3.03 13.58
CA GLY A 175 -33.44 1.65 13.67
C GLY A 175 -32.00 1.55 13.16
N GLY A 176 -31.09 1.08 14.00
CA GLY A 176 -29.65 0.96 13.72
C GLY A 176 -29.33 0.24 12.40
N GLY A 177 -28.39 0.85 11.66
CA GLY A 177 -27.91 0.41 10.36
C GLY A 177 -28.79 0.95 9.23
N GLN A 178 -28.39 2.07 8.62
CA GLN A 178 -28.89 2.46 7.30
C GLN A 178 -28.47 1.40 6.29
N ARG A 179 -29.22 0.29 6.22
CA ARG A 179 -29.23 -0.56 5.04
C ARG A 179 -30.00 0.21 4.00
N ALA A 180 -29.32 0.57 2.91
CA ALA A 180 -30.04 0.95 1.73
C ALA A 180 -30.88 -0.27 1.28
N GLY A 181 -32.22 -0.15 1.36
CA GLY A 181 -33.19 -1.03 0.71
C GLY A 181 -33.41 -2.42 1.30
N GLY A 182 -34.64 -2.66 1.79
CA GLY A 182 -35.22 -4.01 1.84
C GLY A 182 -35.50 -4.52 0.42
N TRP A 183 -35.43 -5.85 0.23
CA TRP A 183 -35.59 -6.54 -1.04
C TRP A 183 -36.90 -6.17 -1.76
N GLY A 184 -36.80 -5.31 -2.77
CA GLY A 184 -37.87 -5.01 -3.73
C GLY A 184 -37.39 -5.33 -5.15
N PRO A 185 -38.25 -5.87 -6.03
CA PRO A 185 -37.88 -6.08 -7.42
C PRO A 185 -37.61 -4.74 -8.11
N GLY A 186 -36.37 -4.55 -8.58
CA GLY A 186 -35.94 -3.34 -9.30
C GLY A 186 -34.89 -2.47 -8.60
N SER A 187 -34.41 -2.83 -7.39
CA SER A 187 -33.34 -2.09 -6.72
C SER A 187 -31.99 -2.32 -7.38
N THR A 188 -31.25 -1.25 -7.67
CA THR A 188 -29.87 -1.31 -8.16
C THR A 188 -28.93 -1.89 -7.11
N THR A 189 -27.83 -2.51 -7.53
CA THR A 189 -26.85 -3.12 -6.60
C THR A 189 -26.27 -2.11 -5.61
N GLU A 190 -26.09 -0.85 -6.05
CA GLU A 190 -25.62 0.25 -5.21
C GLU A 190 -26.65 0.65 -4.14
N ALA A 191 -27.94 0.62 -4.47
CA ALA A 191 -29.02 0.85 -3.52
C ALA A 191 -29.14 -0.24 -2.44
N CYS A 192 -28.30 -1.28 -2.48
CA CYS A 192 -28.19 -2.32 -1.47
C CYS A 192 -26.95 -2.18 -0.55
N TRP A 193 -26.01 -1.29 -0.86
CA TRP A 193 -24.79 -1.12 -0.06
C TRP A 193 -25.03 -0.18 1.12
N GLY A 194 -24.43 -0.51 2.27
CA GLY A 194 -24.44 0.35 3.44
C GLY A 194 -23.48 1.53 3.31
N ASP A 195 -23.59 2.50 4.23
CA ASP A 195 -22.76 3.70 4.19
C ASP A 195 -21.28 3.38 4.37
N ARG A 196 -20.94 2.34 5.14
CA ARG A 196 -19.55 1.94 5.36
C ARG A 196 -18.91 1.41 4.06
N GLU A 197 -19.64 0.58 3.31
CA GLU A 197 -19.19 0.04 2.03
C GLU A 197 -19.08 1.15 0.97
N ILE A 198 -20.10 2.01 0.87
CA ILE A 198 -20.12 3.15 -0.05
C ILE A 198 -18.92 4.08 0.21
N ARG A 199 -18.57 4.31 1.48
CA ARG A 199 -17.39 5.10 1.84
C ARG A 199 -16.12 4.47 1.29
N GLU A 200 -15.85 3.20 1.54
CA GLU A 200 -14.60 2.59 1.06
C GLU A 200 -14.56 2.46 -0.48
N LEU A 201 -15.68 2.18 -1.13
CA LEU A 201 -15.76 2.07 -2.60
C LEU A 201 -15.43 3.38 -3.30
N PHE A 202 -15.96 4.51 -2.81
CA PHE A 202 -15.83 5.80 -3.50
C PHE A 202 -14.75 6.72 -2.93
N LYS A 203 -14.15 6.38 -1.79
CA LYS A 203 -13.11 7.18 -1.13
C LYS A 203 -11.95 7.54 -2.04
N ALA A 204 -11.44 6.61 -2.84
CA ALA A 204 -10.29 6.86 -3.69
C ALA A 204 -10.55 7.94 -4.76
N GLY A 205 -11.78 8.05 -5.25
CA GLY A 205 -12.16 9.03 -6.27
C GLY A 205 -12.75 10.33 -5.72
N HIS A 206 -13.44 10.27 -4.57
CA HIS A 206 -14.30 11.36 -4.14
C HIS A 206 -13.95 12.00 -2.78
N ALA A 207 -13.17 11.32 -1.94
CA ALA A 207 -12.72 11.91 -0.68
C ALA A 207 -11.73 13.06 -0.91
N PRO A 208 -11.61 14.02 0.02
CA PRO A 208 -10.63 15.09 -0.09
C PRO A 208 -9.19 14.55 -0.07
N ILE A 209 -8.44 14.79 -1.15
CA ILE A 209 -7.02 14.44 -1.26
C ILE A 209 -6.16 15.70 -1.18
N GLY A 210 -5.16 15.69 -0.31
CA GLY A 210 -4.21 16.80 -0.13
C GLY A 210 -4.88 18.07 0.42
N LYS A 211 -4.81 19.18 -0.33
CA LYS A 211 -5.40 20.48 0.05
C LYS A 211 -6.79 20.73 -0.59
N ALA A 212 -7.35 19.75 -1.29
CA ALA A 212 -8.68 19.87 -1.90
C ALA A 212 -9.75 19.95 -0.80
N ARG A 213 -10.57 21.00 -0.83
CA ARG A 213 -11.73 21.17 0.05
C ARG A 213 -12.97 21.35 -0.80
N PHE A 214 -13.98 20.53 -0.53
CA PHE A 214 -15.26 20.58 -1.20
C PHE A 214 -16.30 21.29 -0.33
N ASP A 215 -17.19 22.05 -0.95
CA ASP A 215 -18.33 22.68 -0.28
C ASP A 215 -19.47 21.67 -0.05
N GLU A 216 -20.59 22.14 0.50
CA GLU A 216 -21.77 21.28 0.74
C GLU A 216 -22.34 20.65 -0.55
N CYS A 217 -22.10 21.26 -1.71
CA CYS A 217 -22.52 20.73 -3.02
C CYS A 217 -21.43 19.86 -3.65
N GLY A 218 -20.38 19.50 -2.91
CA GLY A 218 -19.26 18.69 -3.37
C GLY A 218 -18.43 19.36 -4.47
N ARG A 219 -18.45 20.70 -4.56
CA ARG A 219 -17.66 21.48 -5.51
C ARG A 219 -16.41 22.02 -4.85
N ILE A 220 -15.35 22.19 -5.64
CA ILE A 220 -14.08 22.72 -5.15
C ILE A 220 -14.30 24.16 -4.63
N THR A 221 -14.02 24.36 -3.34
CA THR A 221 -14.14 25.68 -2.70
C THR A 221 -13.16 26.69 -3.32
N LEU A 222 -13.54 27.98 -3.30
CA LEU A 222 -12.71 29.09 -3.80
C LEU A 222 -11.32 29.17 -3.12
N VAL A 223 -11.22 28.73 -1.87
CA VAL A 223 -9.96 28.62 -1.10
C VAL A 223 -9.01 27.56 -1.70
N SER A 224 -9.55 26.52 -2.34
CA SER A 224 -8.77 25.53 -3.09
C SER A 224 -8.45 25.98 -4.53
N ARG A 225 -9.17 26.98 -5.09
CA ARG A 225 -8.93 27.54 -6.44
C ARG A 225 -7.93 28.70 -6.44
N LEU A 226 -7.92 29.51 -5.39
CA LEU A 226 -6.96 30.58 -5.15
C LEU A 226 -5.89 30.03 -4.20
N GLY A 227 -4.92 29.29 -4.75
CA GLY A 227 -3.74 28.92 -3.97
C GLY A 227 -3.05 30.18 -3.48
N ASP A 228 -3.19 30.50 -2.20
CA ASP A 228 -2.38 31.50 -1.53
C ASP A 228 -0.91 31.10 -1.67
N VAL A 229 -0.20 31.94 -2.42
CA VAL A 229 1.25 31.99 -2.52
C VAL A 229 1.75 32.54 -1.19
N TYR A 230 2.03 31.69 -0.19
CA TYR A 230 3.00 31.97 0.87
C TYR A 230 3.54 30.65 1.49
N GLU A 231 4.84 30.48 1.27
CA GLU A 231 5.89 29.79 2.06
C GLU A 231 5.65 28.43 2.71
N ASP A 232 6.17 27.39 2.05
CA ASP A 232 6.85 26.26 2.72
C ASP A 232 8.32 26.33 2.28
N ASN A 233 9.16 26.97 3.08
CA ASN A 233 10.61 26.98 2.91
C ASN A 233 11.25 26.59 4.25
N ASP A 234 11.31 25.29 4.51
CA ASP A 234 12.22 24.69 5.48
C ASP A 234 13.10 23.67 4.73
N ILE A 235 14.10 24.19 4.02
CA ILE A 235 15.23 23.41 3.53
C ILE A 235 16.48 23.94 4.21
N SER A 236 17.11 23.05 4.97
CA SER A 236 18.36 23.30 5.66
C SER A 236 19.47 23.68 4.68
N SER A 237 20.17 24.76 5.01
CA SER A 237 21.44 25.13 4.41
C SER A 237 22.53 24.12 4.79
N VAL A 238 23.05 23.39 3.81
CA VAL A 238 24.37 22.75 3.90
C VAL A 238 25.36 23.74 3.27
N GLU A 239 26.27 24.27 4.08
CA GLU A 239 27.43 25.03 3.61
C GLU A 239 28.24 24.17 2.64
N ALA A 240 28.37 24.62 1.40
CA ALA A 240 29.27 24.03 0.43
C ALA A 240 30.63 24.72 0.55
N ASP A 241 31.55 24.08 1.25
CA ASP A 241 32.98 24.34 1.08
C ASP A 241 33.37 23.95 -0.36
N ALA A 242 33.97 24.91 -1.07
CA ALA A 242 34.53 24.70 -2.39
C ALA A 242 35.77 23.80 -2.28
N LEU A 243 35.63 22.53 -2.65
CA LEU A 243 36.76 21.65 -2.95
C LEU A 243 36.67 21.23 -4.42
N ASP A 244 37.56 21.86 -5.19
CA ASP A 244 37.94 21.51 -6.54
C ASP A 244 38.55 20.11 -6.53
N GLY A 245 37.93 19.16 -7.23
CA GLY A 245 38.41 17.78 -7.27
C GLY A 245 37.40 16.82 -7.88
N THR A 246 37.76 16.23 -9.02
CA THR A 246 37.00 15.18 -9.70
C THR A 246 36.95 13.93 -8.80
N HIS A 247 35.96 13.82 -7.93
CA HIS A 247 35.81 12.67 -7.03
C HIS A 247 34.90 11.60 -7.63
N LEU A 248 35.50 10.46 -7.98
CA LEU A 248 34.79 9.20 -8.20
C LEU A 248 34.13 8.78 -6.88
N LEU A 249 32.83 8.51 -6.88
CA LEU A 249 32.15 7.97 -5.70
C LEU A 249 32.70 6.57 -5.36
N PRO A 250 32.97 6.26 -4.08
CA PRO A 250 33.32 4.90 -3.69
C PRO A 250 32.16 3.93 -3.95
N ARG A 251 32.54 2.71 -4.25
CA ARG A 251 31.72 1.65 -4.81
C ARG A 251 31.10 0.82 -3.69
N PRO A 252 29.75 0.69 -3.57
CA PRO A 252 29.14 -0.12 -2.52
C PRO A 252 29.54 -1.59 -2.61
N HIS A 253 29.61 -2.28 -1.47
CA HIS A 253 30.20 -3.62 -1.36
C HIS A 253 29.41 -4.71 -2.12
N TRP A 254 28.09 -4.54 -2.27
CA TRP A 254 27.23 -5.45 -3.05
C TRP A 254 27.28 -5.22 -4.57
N VAL A 255 27.99 -4.19 -5.05
CA VAL A 255 28.17 -3.94 -6.49
C VAL A 255 29.48 -4.63 -6.94
N PRO A 256 29.55 -5.44 -8.03
CA PRO A 256 30.78 -6.18 -8.46
C PRO A 256 31.76 -5.45 -9.41
N ALA A 257 33.09 -5.61 -9.22
CA ALA A 257 34.16 -4.75 -9.79
C ALA A 257 34.16 -4.58 -11.32
N SER A 258 33.48 -5.46 -12.03
CA SER A 258 33.28 -5.44 -13.48
C SER A 258 32.31 -4.37 -13.99
N HIS A 259 31.56 -3.68 -13.13
CA HIS A 259 30.63 -2.61 -13.56
C HIS A 259 31.35 -1.28 -13.89
N PRO A 260 31.02 -0.61 -15.00
CA PRO A 260 31.70 0.62 -15.43
C PRO A 260 31.53 1.77 -14.42
N PRO A 261 32.58 2.57 -14.16
CA PRO A 261 32.54 3.71 -13.25
C PRO A 261 31.67 4.85 -13.80
N LEU A 262 31.05 5.61 -12.90
CA LEU A 262 30.19 6.74 -13.26
C LEU A 262 31.03 7.98 -13.56
N LEU A 263 30.75 8.61 -14.71
CA LEU A 263 31.03 10.02 -14.96
C LEU A 263 29.76 10.81 -14.64
N VAL A 264 29.87 11.80 -13.75
CA VAL A 264 28.76 12.71 -13.43
C VAL A 264 28.60 13.69 -14.60
N PRO A 265 27.43 13.78 -15.26
CA PRO A 265 27.17 14.88 -16.19
C PRO A 265 27.04 16.18 -15.41
N THR A 266 27.87 17.17 -15.73
CA THR A 266 27.76 18.52 -15.21
C THR A 266 26.46 19.16 -15.71
N PRO A 267 25.51 19.55 -14.84
CA PRO A 267 24.36 20.32 -15.28
C PRO A 267 24.83 21.73 -15.68
N ALA A 268 24.53 22.14 -16.91
CA ALA A 268 24.72 23.52 -17.34
C ALA A 268 23.68 24.40 -16.61
N SER A 269 24.15 25.34 -15.79
CA SER A 269 23.32 26.36 -15.14
C SER A 269 22.79 27.40 -16.15
N PRO A 270 21.62 27.98 -15.84
CA PRO A 270 21.52 29.45 -15.69
C PRO A 270 20.72 29.80 -14.41
N LEU A 271 21.37 30.26 -13.33
CA LEU A 271 21.61 31.66 -12.92
C LEU A 271 20.38 32.60 -12.79
N ASN A 272 20.11 32.91 -11.51
CA ASN A 272 19.91 34.23 -10.88
C ASN A 272 18.71 35.11 -11.26
N VAL A 273 17.70 35.17 -10.37
CA VAL A 273 17.12 36.42 -9.87
C VAL A 273 16.71 36.21 -8.40
N ALA A 274 16.97 37.23 -7.56
CA ALA A 274 16.51 37.40 -6.17
C ALA A 274 17.42 36.91 -5.02
N SER A 275 18.73 37.11 -5.15
CA SER A 275 19.64 37.27 -4.00
C SER A 275 19.91 38.76 -3.76
N LYS A 276 19.08 39.38 -2.93
CA LYS A 276 19.29 40.68 -2.27
C LYS A 276 18.11 40.86 -1.32
N TRP A 277 18.26 40.54 -0.04
CA TRP A 277 17.47 41.08 1.11
C TRP A 277 17.82 40.38 2.43
N ILE A 278 18.59 39.28 2.43
CA ILE A 278 19.06 38.61 3.66
C ILE A 278 20.54 38.94 3.92
N GLN A 279 20.82 40.18 4.27
CA GLN A 279 22.04 40.60 4.94
C GLN A 279 21.71 41.69 5.97
N SER A 280 20.88 41.32 6.95
CA SER A 280 20.80 42.05 8.21
C SER A 280 20.12 41.18 9.27
N MET A 281 20.94 40.58 10.12
CA MET A 281 20.82 40.58 11.58
C MET A 281 21.27 39.24 12.19
N VAL A 282 22.28 39.37 13.04
CA VAL A 282 23.04 38.31 13.74
C VAL A 282 22.71 38.40 15.24
N ALA A 283 22.34 37.23 15.78
CA ALA A 283 22.62 36.70 17.13
C ALA A 283 21.91 37.30 18.37
N PRO A 284 22.14 36.74 19.59
CA PRO A 284 21.63 35.43 20.03
C PRO A 284 21.03 35.50 21.46
N SER A 285 20.38 34.45 21.95
CA SER A 285 20.27 34.25 23.41
C SER A 285 20.18 32.77 23.82
N SER A 286 20.79 32.55 24.98
CA SER A 286 21.17 31.31 25.64
C SER A 286 20.23 30.93 26.78
N HIS A 287 20.33 29.66 27.23
CA HIS A 287 20.21 29.10 28.61
C HIS A 287 19.51 27.72 28.55
N SER A 288 20.18 26.60 28.87
CA SER A 288 20.64 26.07 30.18
C SER A 288 19.51 25.43 31.01
N GLY A 289 19.62 24.12 31.28
CA GLY A 289 18.82 23.43 32.28
C GLY A 289 19.05 21.91 32.31
N SER A 290 19.81 21.44 33.29
CA SER A 290 20.32 20.07 33.48
C SER A 290 19.36 19.11 34.23
N ARG A 291 19.76 17.83 34.23
CA ARG A 291 19.54 16.73 35.22
C ARG A 291 18.19 16.00 35.15
N ALA A 292 18.04 14.75 35.59
CA ALA A 292 18.86 13.52 35.75
C ALA A 292 17.92 12.49 36.44
N SER A 293 18.17 11.19 36.21
CA SER A 293 18.04 10.10 37.20
C SER A 293 16.68 9.40 37.47
N SER A 294 16.69 8.10 37.11
CA SER A 294 16.51 6.93 38.01
C SER A 294 15.15 6.24 38.21
N ALA A 295 15.18 4.91 37.92
CA ALA A 295 14.65 3.77 38.71
C ALA A 295 13.10 3.67 38.89
N ALA A 296 12.42 2.52 39.07
CA ALA A 296 12.75 1.13 39.40
C ALA A 296 11.48 0.23 39.27
N ARG A 297 11.71 -1.06 38.95
CA ARG A 297 11.12 -2.32 39.50
C ARG A 297 9.65 -2.78 39.26
N LEU A 298 9.58 -4.04 38.78
CA LEU A 298 8.82 -5.26 39.22
C LEU A 298 7.31 -5.12 39.50
N SER A 299 6.43 -5.98 38.96
CA SER A 299 6.20 -7.34 39.50
C SER A 299 5.32 -8.28 38.61
N HIS A 300 5.50 -9.59 38.84
CA HIS A 300 4.84 -10.78 38.29
C HIS A 300 3.34 -10.97 38.63
N SER A 301 2.58 -11.63 37.74
CA SER A 301 1.76 -12.86 37.97
C SER A 301 1.21 -13.33 36.59
N SER A 302 1.53 -14.52 36.06
CA SER A 302 1.06 -15.90 36.32
C SER A 302 -0.45 -16.12 36.17
N GLY A 303 -0.85 -16.82 35.09
CA GLY A 303 -2.19 -17.38 34.90
C GLY A 303 -2.28 -18.17 33.58
N GLU A 304 -1.88 -19.44 33.61
CA GLU A 304 -2.07 -20.43 32.55
C GLU A 304 -3.55 -20.85 32.39
N ARG A 305 -3.98 -21.07 31.14
CA ARG A 305 -4.54 -22.33 30.56
C ARG A 305 -5.39 -21.98 29.33
N ASP A 306 -4.87 -22.19 28.12
CA ASP A 306 -5.02 -23.41 27.29
C ASP A 306 -6.44 -23.66 26.78
N LEU A 307 -6.64 -23.49 25.46
CA LEU A 307 -7.22 -24.53 24.59
C LEU A 307 -6.67 -24.36 23.16
N ARG A 308 -6.10 -25.45 22.66
CA ARG A 308 -5.34 -25.61 21.41
C ARG A 308 -6.27 -25.95 20.24
N THR A 309 -5.98 -25.40 19.06
CA THR A 309 -6.03 -26.18 17.80
C THR A 309 -4.96 -25.64 16.84
N ARG A 310 -3.78 -26.27 16.79
CA ARG A 310 -2.75 -26.03 15.76
C ARG A 310 -2.40 -27.35 15.10
N SER A 311 -2.45 -27.36 13.77
CA SER A 311 -1.85 -28.35 12.88
C SER A 311 -0.33 -28.24 13.00
N ALA A 312 0.27 -29.06 13.87
CA ALA A 312 1.71 -29.17 13.98
C ALA A 312 2.27 -30.11 12.90
N SER A 313 3.26 -29.63 12.14
CA SER A 313 4.12 -30.51 11.35
C SER A 313 4.93 -31.45 12.25
N PRO A 314 5.33 -32.65 11.81
CA PRO A 314 5.94 -33.64 12.69
C PRO A 314 7.34 -33.24 13.14
N ASP A 315 7.58 -33.39 14.44
CA ASP A 315 8.81 -33.11 15.15
C ASP A 315 9.92 -34.11 14.76
N ARG A 316 11.09 -33.61 14.31
CA ARG A 316 12.28 -34.44 14.00
C ARG A 316 13.05 -34.76 15.29
N GLY A 317 12.44 -35.59 16.13
CA GLY A 317 12.98 -36.03 17.41
C GLY A 317 13.13 -37.54 17.54
N ARG A 318 13.51 -38.26 16.47
CA ARG A 318 13.94 -39.67 16.60
C ARG A 318 14.75 -40.11 15.39
N THR A 319 15.99 -40.49 15.66
CA THR A 319 16.85 -41.29 14.78
C THR A 319 16.20 -42.66 14.54
N ALA A 320 15.29 -42.72 13.58
CA ALA A 320 14.79 -43.96 13.01
C ALA A 320 15.24 -44.01 11.55
N SER A 321 15.93 -45.11 11.23
CA SER A 321 16.41 -45.55 9.91
C SER A 321 15.81 -44.80 8.71
N ARG A 322 16.54 -43.81 8.19
CA ARG A 322 16.46 -43.42 6.79
C ARG A 322 16.82 -44.66 5.97
N ASP A 323 15.88 -45.17 5.15
CA ASP A 323 16.16 -45.69 3.80
C ASP A 323 15.10 -46.62 3.19
N GLN A 324 13.94 -46.82 3.81
CA GLN A 324 12.85 -47.51 3.10
C GLN A 324 11.52 -46.77 3.25
N LEU A 325 11.21 -45.97 2.23
CA LEU A 325 9.83 -45.57 1.95
C LEU A 325 9.01 -46.86 1.80
N PRO A 326 7.83 -46.99 2.45
CA PRO A 326 6.95 -48.15 2.26
C PRO A 326 6.75 -48.38 0.75
N GLU A 327 6.90 -49.61 0.25
CA GLU A 327 6.90 -49.91 -1.19
C GLU A 327 5.70 -49.30 -1.95
N GLY A 328 4.53 -49.24 -1.30
CA GLY A 328 3.33 -48.59 -1.86
C GLY A 328 3.46 -47.07 -2.07
N ARG A 329 4.22 -46.36 -1.23
CA ARG A 329 4.46 -44.91 -1.40
C ARG A 329 5.47 -44.63 -2.51
N ALA A 330 6.50 -45.46 -2.65
CA ALA A 330 7.47 -45.32 -3.73
C ALA A 330 6.84 -45.61 -5.10
N ALA A 331 6.00 -46.64 -5.20
CA ALA A 331 5.20 -46.94 -6.38
C ALA A 331 4.25 -45.77 -6.73
N TYR A 332 3.49 -45.28 -5.75
CA TYR A 332 2.59 -44.14 -5.93
C TYR A 332 3.31 -42.86 -6.40
N ILE A 333 4.48 -42.54 -5.84
CA ILE A 333 5.29 -41.39 -6.29
C ILE A 333 5.78 -41.61 -7.73
N ASN A 334 6.16 -42.83 -8.11
CA ASN A 334 6.58 -43.12 -9.48
C ASN A 334 5.41 -43.04 -10.47
N ASP A 335 4.21 -43.46 -10.08
CA ASP A 335 2.99 -43.31 -10.87
C ASP A 335 2.64 -41.82 -11.05
N LEU A 336 2.71 -41.03 -9.98
CA LEU A 336 2.55 -39.58 -10.03
C LEU A 336 3.56 -38.91 -10.95
N ARG A 337 4.84 -39.30 -10.88
CA ARG A 337 5.89 -38.80 -11.80
C ARG A 337 5.59 -39.17 -13.25
N SER A 338 5.15 -40.40 -13.50
CA SER A 338 4.80 -40.88 -14.83
C SER A 338 3.60 -40.11 -15.39
N LEU A 339 2.59 -39.86 -14.57
CA LEU A 339 1.42 -39.06 -14.93
C LEU A 339 1.82 -37.60 -15.17
N GLY A 340 2.58 -37.00 -14.25
CA GLY A 340 3.06 -35.62 -14.37
C GLY A 340 3.89 -35.38 -15.62
N SER A 341 4.79 -36.30 -15.96
CA SER A 341 5.61 -36.17 -17.18
C SER A 341 4.80 -36.06 -18.48
N GLN A 342 3.53 -36.47 -18.49
CA GLN A 342 2.62 -36.30 -19.64
C GLN A 342 2.11 -34.85 -19.80
N TYR A 343 2.13 -34.08 -18.71
CA TYR A 343 1.65 -32.69 -18.65
C TYR A 343 2.80 -31.68 -18.58
N ALA A 344 4.05 -32.14 -18.49
CA ALA A 344 5.21 -31.28 -18.49
C ALA A 344 5.48 -30.76 -19.90
N THR A 345 5.18 -29.48 -20.13
CA THR A 345 5.56 -28.80 -21.38
C THR A 345 7.05 -28.44 -21.31
N PRO A 346 7.86 -28.79 -22.31
CA PRO A 346 9.23 -28.30 -22.39
C PRO A 346 9.18 -26.80 -22.72
N VAL A 347 9.53 -25.99 -21.73
CA VAL A 347 9.61 -24.54 -21.85
C VAL A 347 11.09 -24.13 -21.83
N SER A 348 11.51 -23.21 -22.70
CA SER A 348 12.86 -22.66 -22.68
C SER A 348 13.04 -21.77 -21.46
N ALA A 349 13.45 -22.39 -20.35
CA ALA A 349 13.71 -21.69 -19.10
C ALA A 349 14.88 -20.70 -19.24
N TRP A 350 14.85 -19.62 -18.46
CA TRP A 350 16.00 -18.73 -18.36
C TRP A 350 17.20 -19.47 -17.77
N VAL A 351 18.37 -19.35 -18.41
CA VAL A 351 19.62 -19.99 -17.95
C VAL A 351 20.67 -18.92 -17.66
N SER A 352 21.11 -18.88 -16.41
CA SER A 352 22.25 -18.04 -16.03
C SER A 352 23.53 -18.49 -16.74
N LYS A 353 24.32 -17.53 -17.22
CA LYS A 353 25.65 -17.80 -17.79
C LYS A 353 26.69 -18.18 -16.73
N LYS A 354 26.42 -17.86 -15.46
CA LYS A 354 27.26 -18.18 -14.30
C LYS A 354 26.54 -19.18 -13.42
N PRO A 355 27.25 -20.12 -12.76
CA PRO A 355 26.65 -20.96 -11.76
C PRO A 355 26.04 -20.07 -10.67
N LEU A 356 24.77 -20.33 -10.34
CA LEU A 356 24.05 -19.69 -9.26
C LEU A 356 24.00 -20.65 -8.08
N GLU A 357 24.37 -20.18 -6.90
CA GLU A 357 24.37 -20.97 -5.68
C GLU A 357 23.57 -20.22 -4.61
N TRP A 358 22.71 -20.94 -3.91
CA TRP A 358 21.94 -20.38 -2.81
C TRP A 358 22.82 -20.21 -1.57
N ASN A 359 22.63 -19.10 -0.86
CA ASN A 359 23.13 -19.00 0.50
C ASN A 359 22.39 -20.03 1.38
N VAL A 360 23.17 -20.95 1.97
CA VAL A 360 22.65 -22.05 2.78
C VAL A 360 21.93 -21.53 4.02
N ASP A 361 22.42 -20.44 4.63
CA ASP A 361 21.76 -19.81 5.78
C ASP A 361 20.43 -19.20 5.40
N TYR A 362 20.30 -18.71 4.17
CA TYR A 362 19.04 -18.16 3.65
C TYR A 362 18.00 -19.26 3.39
N LEU A 363 18.43 -20.40 2.87
CA LEU A 363 17.55 -21.57 2.67
C LEU A 363 17.20 -22.31 3.97
N ASP A 364 18.03 -22.22 5.01
CA ASP A 364 17.71 -22.78 6.33
C ASP A 364 16.61 -21.98 7.05
N ILE A 365 16.31 -20.76 6.57
CA ILE A 365 15.14 -20.02 7.01
C ILE A 365 13.87 -20.78 6.58
N ARG A 366 12.98 -20.98 7.53
CA ARG A 366 11.88 -21.94 7.40
C ARG A 366 10.58 -21.35 6.84
N PHE A 367 10.63 -20.18 6.23
CA PHE A 367 9.42 -19.46 5.82
C PHE A 367 9.46 -19.13 4.33
N LEU A 368 8.77 -19.96 3.56
CA LEU A 368 8.49 -19.72 2.15
C LEU A 368 7.10 -19.10 2.04
N LEU A 369 7.04 -17.92 1.42
CA LEU A 369 5.82 -17.19 1.13
C LEU A 369 5.51 -17.37 -0.35
N VAL A 370 4.30 -17.85 -0.65
CA VAL A 370 3.85 -18.07 -2.03
C VAL A 370 2.53 -17.30 -2.19
N PRO A 371 2.49 -16.27 -3.03
CA PRO A 371 1.39 -15.31 -3.03
C PRO A 371 0.08 -15.88 -3.59
N ASP A 372 0.16 -16.85 -4.50
CA ASP A 372 -1.02 -17.42 -5.13
C ASP A 372 -1.04 -18.97 -5.10
N LYS A 373 -2.26 -19.52 -5.16
CA LYS A 373 -2.51 -20.98 -5.08
C LYS A 373 -1.95 -21.74 -6.27
N LYS A 374 -1.81 -21.09 -7.43
CA LYS A 374 -1.34 -21.72 -8.67
C LYS A 374 0.17 -21.91 -8.61
N ALA A 375 0.92 -20.89 -8.21
CA ALA A 375 2.34 -20.99 -7.89
C ALA A 375 2.59 -22.07 -6.83
N GLN A 376 1.79 -22.10 -5.75
CA GLN A 376 1.91 -23.14 -4.74
C GLN A 376 1.68 -24.55 -5.30
N ALA A 377 0.68 -24.72 -6.18
CA ALA A 377 0.42 -25.98 -6.85
C ALA A 377 1.58 -26.39 -7.77
N CYS A 378 2.15 -25.46 -8.55
CA CYS A 378 3.30 -25.72 -9.42
C CYS A 378 4.54 -26.16 -8.62
N LEU A 379 4.86 -25.46 -7.52
CA LEU A 379 5.99 -25.83 -6.66
C LEU A 379 5.80 -27.21 -6.02
N CYS A 380 4.60 -27.49 -5.49
CA CYS A 380 4.26 -28.80 -4.94
C CYS A 380 4.34 -29.91 -6.00
N TYR A 381 3.85 -29.63 -7.21
CA TYR A 381 3.90 -30.54 -8.33
C TYR A 381 5.36 -30.84 -8.72
N TRP A 382 6.23 -29.83 -8.86
CA TRP A 382 7.64 -30.06 -9.17
C TRP A 382 8.35 -30.83 -8.06
N ALA A 383 8.09 -30.51 -6.79
CA ALA A 383 8.68 -31.22 -5.67
C ALA A 383 8.27 -32.71 -5.61
N ALA A 384 7.05 -33.05 -6.05
CA ALA A 384 6.54 -34.43 -6.03
C ALA A 384 6.88 -35.21 -7.32
N CYS A 385 6.75 -34.56 -8.47
CA CYS A 385 6.66 -35.21 -9.78
C CYS A 385 7.88 -34.96 -10.70
N SER A 386 8.68 -33.92 -10.46
CA SER A 386 9.85 -33.64 -11.29
C SER A 386 11.00 -34.58 -10.90
N ARG A 387 11.68 -35.17 -11.90
CA ARG A 387 12.81 -36.09 -11.67
C ARG A 387 14.16 -35.39 -11.52
N ASP A 388 14.23 -34.18 -12.08
CA ASP A 388 15.34 -33.23 -12.09
C ASP A 388 15.44 -32.40 -10.80
N VAL A 389 14.49 -32.55 -9.88
CA VAL A 389 14.40 -31.76 -8.66
C VAL A 389 14.29 -32.69 -7.46
N SER A 390 15.23 -32.58 -6.53
CA SER A 390 15.36 -33.44 -5.35
C SER A 390 15.45 -32.65 -4.03
N THR A 391 15.80 -31.37 -4.11
CA THR A 391 15.97 -30.47 -2.96
C THR A 391 15.11 -29.21 -3.11
N MET A 392 14.81 -28.55 -1.99
CA MET A 392 14.11 -27.25 -2.01
C MET A 392 14.90 -26.20 -2.82
N ALA A 393 16.23 -26.20 -2.73
CA ALA A 393 17.10 -25.31 -3.50
C ALA A 393 16.86 -25.45 -5.01
N GLU A 394 16.74 -26.69 -5.50
CA GLU A 394 16.45 -26.98 -6.90
C GLU A 394 15.00 -26.60 -7.28
N VAL A 395 14.01 -26.80 -6.40
CA VAL A 395 12.62 -26.35 -6.62
C VAL A 395 12.58 -24.83 -6.78
N LEU A 396 13.22 -24.09 -5.89
CA LEU A 396 13.22 -22.63 -5.89
C LEU A 396 14.07 -22.05 -7.03
N LEU A 397 15.19 -22.71 -7.39
CA LEU A 397 15.93 -22.34 -8.59
C LEU A 397 15.06 -22.53 -9.83
N LYS A 398 14.33 -23.64 -9.92
CA LYS A 398 13.36 -23.87 -11.00
C LYS A 398 12.27 -22.80 -11.03
N ALA A 399 11.75 -22.40 -9.87
CA ALA A 399 10.81 -21.30 -9.74
C ALA A 399 11.35 -19.99 -10.33
N ILE A 400 12.60 -19.62 -10.01
CA ILE A 400 13.27 -18.44 -10.61
C ILE A 400 13.34 -18.58 -12.14
N THR A 401 13.76 -19.73 -12.65
CA THR A 401 13.95 -19.93 -14.10
C THR A 401 12.66 -19.91 -14.92
N HIS A 402 11.53 -20.29 -14.30
CA HIS A 402 10.20 -20.32 -14.91
C HIS A 402 9.33 -19.10 -14.52
N GLY A 403 9.88 -18.14 -13.76
CA GLY A 403 9.15 -16.96 -13.32
C GLY A 403 7.97 -17.27 -12.41
N ILE A 404 8.07 -18.29 -11.55
CA ILE A 404 7.03 -18.57 -10.55
C ILE A 404 7.22 -17.64 -9.35
N PRO A 405 6.17 -16.94 -8.89
CA PRO A 405 6.29 -16.00 -7.79
C PRO A 405 6.51 -16.70 -6.43
N PHE A 406 7.49 -16.23 -5.67
CA PHE A 406 7.71 -16.61 -4.27
C PHE A 406 8.64 -15.61 -3.55
N SER A 407 8.55 -15.57 -2.22
CA SER A 407 9.46 -14.81 -1.37
C SER A 407 9.91 -15.66 -0.18
N ILE A 408 11.10 -15.38 0.36
CA ILE A 408 11.61 -16.04 1.57
C ILE A 408 11.57 -15.02 2.72
N GLY A 409 10.68 -15.26 3.67
CA GLY A 409 10.44 -14.39 4.82
C GLY A 409 11.48 -14.61 5.92
N VAL A 410 12.08 -13.54 6.42
CA VAL A 410 13.12 -13.60 7.46
C VAL A 410 12.60 -12.99 8.76
N LYS A 411 12.82 -13.68 9.89
CA LYS A 411 12.51 -13.12 11.20
C LYS A 411 13.60 -12.18 11.67
N VAL A 412 13.22 -11.21 12.50
CA VAL A 412 14.15 -10.24 13.11
C VAL A 412 15.29 -10.91 13.88
N GLU A 413 15.02 -12.05 14.51
CA GLU A 413 16.02 -12.83 15.26
C GLU A 413 17.13 -13.42 14.36
N ASP A 414 16.86 -13.62 13.07
CA ASP A 414 17.79 -14.19 12.11
C ASP A 414 18.55 -13.13 11.28
N PHE A 415 18.22 -11.84 11.42
CA PHE A 415 18.92 -10.75 10.69
C PHE A 415 20.43 -10.72 10.93
N GLY A 416 20.88 -11.18 12.11
CA GLY A 416 22.30 -11.26 12.45
C GLY A 416 23.09 -12.19 11.52
N ARG A 417 22.45 -13.17 10.86
CA ARG A 417 23.10 -14.12 9.94
C ARG A 417 23.51 -13.49 8.62
N PHE A 418 22.80 -12.45 8.19
CA PHE A 418 22.99 -11.78 6.88
C PHE A 418 23.75 -10.46 7.00
N LYS A 419 23.99 -10.01 8.24
CA LYS A 419 24.70 -8.76 8.48
C LYS A 419 26.20 -8.98 8.26
N PRO A 420 26.87 -8.21 7.38
CA PRO A 420 28.31 -8.31 7.22
C PRO A 420 29.03 -7.91 8.51
N GLU A 421 30.21 -8.50 8.76
CA GLU A 421 31.03 -8.21 9.95
C GLU A 421 31.36 -6.72 10.08
N GLU A 422 31.65 -6.06 8.95
CA GLU A 422 31.80 -4.62 8.84
C GLU A 422 30.70 -4.05 7.92
N VAL A 423 29.82 -3.23 8.49
CA VAL A 423 28.81 -2.49 7.72
C VAL A 423 29.46 -1.20 7.23
N SER A 424 29.56 -1.02 5.92
CA SER A 424 30.19 0.18 5.36
C SER A 424 29.35 1.43 5.65
N ASP A 425 29.99 2.59 5.73
CA ASP A 425 29.26 3.86 5.92
C ASP A 425 28.30 4.15 4.76
N THR A 426 28.57 3.62 3.57
CA THR A 426 27.66 3.69 2.43
C THR A 426 26.38 2.90 2.69
N ASP A 427 26.45 1.71 3.28
CA ASP A 427 25.26 0.88 3.58
C ASP A 427 24.39 1.50 4.68
N ARG A 428 25.03 2.22 5.60
CA ARG A 428 24.36 3.01 6.64
C ARG A 428 23.66 4.23 6.04
N VAL A 429 24.21 4.82 4.98
CA VAL A 429 23.67 6.01 4.31
C VAL A 429 22.63 5.65 3.25
N VAL A 430 22.77 4.53 2.55
CA VAL A 430 21.80 4.04 1.53
C VAL A 430 20.43 3.76 2.17
N GLY A 431 20.39 3.41 3.46
CA GLY A 431 19.14 3.31 4.22
C GLY A 431 18.56 4.62 4.76
N LYS A 432 19.20 5.79 4.53
CA LYS A 432 18.51 7.05 4.81
C LYS A 432 17.28 7.11 3.90
N PRO A 433 16.09 7.45 4.42
CA PRO A 433 14.89 7.46 3.63
C PRO A 433 15.04 8.54 2.57
N THR A 434 15.36 8.16 1.34
CA THR A 434 14.74 8.84 0.21
C THR A 434 13.27 8.44 0.25
N CYS A 435 12.53 9.06 1.18
CA CYS A 435 11.09 9.23 1.09
C CYS A 435 10.82 10.15 -0.11
N MET A 436 11.26 9.72 -1.29
CA MET A 436 10.87 10.31 -2.54
C MET A 436 9.96 9.25 -3.12
N MET A 437 8.65 9.53 -3.10
CA MET A 437 7.75 8.85 -4.03
C MET A 437 8.42 8.89 -5.38
N GLU A 438 8.62 7.72 -5.98
CA GLU A 438 9.26 7.66 -7.29
C GLU A 438 8.42 8.51 -8.25
N PRO A 439 9.00 9.55 -8.88
CA PRO A 439 8.21 10.46 -9.68
C PRO A 439 7.56 9.68 -10.82
N PRO A 440 6.30 9.97 -11.19
CA PRO A 440 5.62 9.26 -12.26
C PRO A 440 6.49 9.18 -13.51
N PHE A 441 6.39 8.07 -14.24
CA PHE A 441 7.09 7.95 -15.50
C PHE A 441 6.47 8.91 -16.52
N ALA A 442 7.12 10.05 -16.73
CA ALA A 442 6.72 11.06 -17.69
C ALA A 442 7.83 11.23 -18.74
N TYR A 443 7.44 11.35 -20.01
CA TYR A 443 8.35 11.51 -21.13
C TYR A 443 7.95 12.74 -21.95
N THR A 444 8.93 13.55 -22.36
CA THR A 444 8.70 14.86 -22.98
C THR A 444 8.92 14.88 -24.50
N ALA A 445 9.67 13.93 -25.08
CA ALA A 445 9.93 13.91 -26.53
C ALA A 445 10.41 12.53 -27.07
N PRO A 446 9.95 12.07 -28.26
CA PRO A 446 10.19 10.71 -28.82
C PRO A 446 11.66 10.27 -28.80
N GLY A 447 12.57 11.18 -29.16
CA GLY A 447 14.00 10.90 -29.21
C GLY A 447 14.68 10.71 -27.85
N ALA A 448 14.03 11.10 -26.76
CA ALA A 448 14.55 10.98 -25.40
C ALA A 448 14.06 9.72 -24.66
N LEU A 449 13.07 9.00 -25.20
CA LEU A 449 12.43 7.86 -24.52
C LEU A 449 13.44 6.84 -24.02
N LYS A 450 14.33 6.35 -24.90
CA LYS A 450 15.35 5.37 -24.56
C LYS A 450 16.25 5.87 -23.43
N ALA A 451 16.84 7.06 -23.59
CA ALA A 451 17.79 7.60 -22.64
C ALA A 451 17.14 7.80 -21.26
N TYR A 452 15.91 8.32 -21.26
CA TYR A 452 15.14 8.55 -20.04
C TYR A 452 14.75 7.24 -19.35
N TYR A 453 14.13 6.31 -20.08
CA TYR A 453 13.76 4.98 -19.56
C TYR A 453 14.97 4.25 -18.99
N MET A 454 16.06 4.16 -19.76
CA MET A 454 17.29 3.51 -19.29
C MET A 454 17.89 4.20 -18.05
N SER A 455 17.81 5.53 -17.94
CA SER A 455 18.27 6.24 -16.74
C SER A 455 17.45 5.86 -15.51
N ARG A 456 16.12 5.76 -15.66
CA ARG A 456 15.21 5.40 -14.56
C ARG A 456 15.38 3.93 -14.15
N ILE A 457 15.43 3.01 -15.12
CA ILE A 457 15.70 1.59 -14.87
C ILE A 457 17.03 1.39 -14.14
N ASN A 458 18.11 2.03 -14.62
CA ASN A 458 19.42 1.91 -13.98
C ASN A 458 19.44 2.47 -12.56
N ASN A 459 18.58 3.45 -12.24
CA ASN A 459 18.45 3.95 -10.89
C ASN A 459 17.78 2.90 -9.98
N ILE A 460 16.64 2.35 -10.41
CA ILE A 460 15.84 1.40 -9.63
C ILE A 460 16.58 0.07 -9.43
N ILE A 461 17.12 -0.53 -10.49
CA ILE A 461 17.79 -1.85 -10.44
C ILE A 461 19.02 -1.87 -9.51
N ARG A 462 19.59 -0.70 -9.19
CA ARG A 462 20.72 -0.59 -8.27
C ARG A 462 20.32 -0.44 -6.80
N ARG A 463 19.03 -0.30 -6.51
CA ARG A 463 18.52 -0.21 -5.14
C ARG A 463 18.60 -1.58 -4.45
N PRO A 464 18.85 -1.63 -3.13
CA PRO A 464 19.07 -2.90 -2.44
C PRO A 464 17.89 -3.88 -2.55
N HIS A 465 16.66 -3.38 -2.41
CA HIS A 465 15.43 -4.17 -2.50
C HIS A 465 15.08 -4.60 -3.93
N ALA A 466 15.71 -4.07 -4.98
CA ALA A 466 15.38 -4.40 -6.37
C ALA A 466 15.53 -5.89 -6.72
N ARG A 467 16.30 -6.62 -5.91
CA ARG A 467 16.42 -8.08 -5.97
C ARG A 467 15.08 -8.81 -5.87
N ILE A 468 14.06 -8.20 -5.24
CA ILE A 468 12.72 -8.79 -5.11
C ILE A 468 12.05 -9.04 -6.46
N LEU A 469 12.41 -8.31 -7.51
CA LEU A 469 11.89 -8.54 -8.86
C LEU A 469 12.00 -10.00 -9.28
N VAL A 470 13.08 -10.68 -8.88
CA VAL A 470 13.31 -12.10 -9.15
C VAL A 470 12.24 -12.98 -8.48
N GLY A 471 11.87 -12.67 -7.23
CA GLY A 471 10.85 -13.38 -6.47
C GLY A 471 9.42 -12.99 -6.84
N LEU A 472 9.21 -11.80 -7.41
CA LEU A 472 7.87 -11.39 -7.85
C LEU A 472 7.33 -12.30 -8.96
N GLY A 473 8.17 -12.98 -9.75
CA GLY A 473 7.75 -13.88 -10.82
C GLY A 473 7.33 -13.17 -12.12
N GLY A 474 6.82 -13.92 -13.08
CA GLY A 474 6.19 -13.43 -14.32
C GLY A 474 6.97 -12.32 -15.04
N PRO A 475 6.30 -11.27 -15.52
CA PRO A 475 6.95 -10.19 -16.26
C PRO A 475 7.91 -9.35 -15.39
N GLU A 476 7.65 -9.23 -14.08
CA GLU A 476 8.53 -8.55 -13.13
C GLU A 476 9.90 -9.23 -13.05
N ALA A 477 9.90 -10.57 -12.89
CA ALA A 477 11.12 -11.37 -12.85
C ALA A 477 11.88 -11.31 -14.17
N TRP A 478 11.17 -11.35 -15.30
CA TRP A 478 11.81 -11.20 -16.60
C TRP A 478 12.52 -9.85 -16.75
N LEU A 479 11.85 -8.75 -16.38
CA LEU A 479 12.45 -7.41 -16.41
C LEU A 479 13.62 -7.30 -15.44
N GLY A 480 13.50 -7.91 -14.25
CA GLY A 480 14.61 -8.06 -13.30
C GLY A 480 15.81 -8.78 -13.91
N HIS A 481 15.61 -9.92 -14.57
CA HIS A 481 16.66 -10.66 -15.26
C HIS A 481 17.27 -9.85 -16.42
N LYS A 482 16.42 -9.15 -17.19
CA LYS A 482 16.83 -8.39 -18.37
C LYS A 482 17.75 -7.23 -18.01
N TRP A 483 17.39 -6.47 -16.97
CA TRP A 483 18.06 -5.22 -16.61
C TRP A 483 19.07 -5.38 -15.48
N GLY A 484 18.80 -6.27 -14.52
CA GLY A 484 19.69 -6.59 -13.41
C GLY A 484 20.73 -7.67 -13.71
N GLY A 485 20.46 -8.52 -14.70
CA GLY A 485 21.36 -9.61 -15.07
C GLY A 485 21.44 -10.73 -14.01
N PRO A 486 22.36 -11.70 -14.19
CA PRO A 486 22.54 -12.80 -13.25
C PRO A 486 23.04 -12.34 -11.88
N GLU A 487 23.64 -11.15 -11.79
CA GLU A 487 24.07 -10.55 -10.53
C GLU A 487 22.89 -10.23 -9.61
N LEU A 488 21.77 -9.73 -10.15
CA LEU A 488 20.56 -9.46 -9.35
C LEU A 488 19.96 -10.75 -8.79
N VAL A 489 19.98 -11.82 -9.60
CA VAL A 489 19.54 -13.16 -9.18
C VAL A 489 20.46 -13.72 -8.09
N ALA A 490 21.77 -13.58 -8.24
CA ALA A 490 22.72 -13.98 -7.21
C ALA A 490 22.48 -13.22 -5.89
N GLN A 491 22.20 -11.92 -5.96
CA GLN A 491 21.86 -11.12 -4.77
C GLN A 491 20.54 -11.57 -4.11
N PHE A 492 19.53 -11.93 -4.90
CA PHE A 492 18.29 -12.51 -4.38
C PHE A 492 18.55 -13.85 -3.67
N MET A 493 19.43 -14.68 -4.24
CA MET A 493 19.79 -15.98 -3.67
C MET A 493 20.74 -15.91 -2.47
N ASP A 494 21.39 -14.76 -2.27
CA ASP A 494 22.36 -14.53 -1.18
C ASP A 494 21.69 -14.19 0.16
N GLY A 495 20.47 -13.65 0.13
CA GLY A 495 19.76 -13.28 1.35
C GLY A 495 18.86 -12.04 1.22
N PRO A 496 18.18 -11.66 2.32
CA PRO A 496 17.40 -10.44 2.37
C PRO A 496 18.30 -9.23 2.11
N SER A 497 17.76 -8.16 1.52
CA SER A 497 18.58 -6.96 1.29
C SER A 497 18.92 -6.20 2.59
N PRO A 498 19.92 -5.30 2.55
CA PRO A 498 20.18 -4.35 3.63
C PRO A 498 18.94 -3.56 4.08
N ASP A 499 18.00 -3.28 3.17
CA ASP A 499 16.75 -2.60 3.54
C ASP A 499 15.99 -3.42 4.58
N VAL A 500 15.96 -4.75 4.44
CA VAL A 500 15.35 -5.68 5.39
C VAL A 500 16.20 -5.88 6.64
N TYR A 501 17.41 -6.44 6.53
CA TYR A 501 18.14 -6.90 7.72
C TYR A 501 18.78 -5.77 8.53
N LEU A 502 19.13 -4.64 7.90
CA LEU A 502 19.77 -3.50 8.56
C LEU A 502 18.74 -2.42 8.92
N HIS A 503 17.86 -2.08 7.97
CA HIS A 503 16.93 -0.96 8.11
C HIS A 503 15.51 -1.37 8.51
N ARG A 504 15.20 -2.68 8.54
CA ARG A 504 13.89 -3.26 8.88
C ARG A 504 12.76 -2.70 8.02
N ARG A 505 13.03 -2.56 6.72
CA ARG A 505 12.12 -2.09 5.68
C ARG A 505 11.79 -3.22 4.71
N GLY A 506 10.67 -3.04 4.03
CA GLY A 506 10.09 -4.04 3.15
C GLY A 506 8.75 -4.51 3.69
N TYR A 507 8.21 -5.54 3.05
CA TYR A 507 6.92 -6.11 3.40
C TYR A 507 7.03 -6.88 4.71
N ILE A 508 5.98 -6.75 5.54
CA ILE A 508 5.85 -7.47 6.80
C ILE A 508 4.47 -8.13 6.80
N ASP A 509 4.42 -9.43 7.10
CA ASP A 509 3.17 -10.21 7.20
C ASP A 509 2.32 -9.87 8.45
N SER A 510 2.47 -8.67 9.03
CA SER A 510 1.79 -8.33 10.29
C SER A 510 0.29 -8.16 10.17
N ASP A 511 -0.19 -7.99 8.93
CA ASP A 511 -1.59 -7.77 8.60
C ASP A 511 -2.29 -9.08 8.17
N ASP A 512 -1.55 -10.19 8.10
CA ASP A 512 -2.10 -11.52 7.79
C ASP A 512 -2.91 -12.08 8.97
N GLU A 513 -3.87 -12.98 8.71
CA GLU A 513 -4.71 -13.60 9.76
C GLU A 513 -3.90 -14.26 10.89
N ASN A 514 -2.71 -14.76 10.56
CA ASN A 514 -1.81 -15.44 11.50
C ASN A 514 -0.37 -14.93 11.31
N PRO A 515 -0.05 -13.70 11.79
CA PRO A 515 1.20 -13.04 11.47
C PRO A 515 2.37 -13.79 12.13
N MET A 516 3.42 -14.06 11.37
CA MET A 516 4.68 -14.63 11.87
C MET A 516 5.79 -13.58 12.03
N PHE A 517 5.48 -12.31 11.71
CA PHE A 517 6.38 -11.16 11.71
C PHE A 517 7.62 -11.38 10.83
N LEU A 518 7.37 -11.91 9.65
CA LEU A 518 8.34 -12.17 8.60
C LEU A 518 8.57 -10.90 7.79
N TYR A 519 9.83 -10.63 7.50
CA TYR A 519 10.24 -9.52 6.64
C TYR A 519 10.71 -10.05 5.30
N THR A 520 10.25 -9.43 4.22
CA THR A 520 10.78 -9.64 2.87
C THR A 520 11.12 -8.31 2.23
N ASP A 521 11.97 -8.36 1.20
CA ASP A 521 12.13 -7.21 0.32
C ASP A 521 10.78 -6.86 -0.32
N GLU A 522 10.57 -5.58 -0.60
CA GLU A 522 9.36 -5.06 -1.22
C GLU A 522 9.77 -3.93 -2.17
N MET A 523 9.03 -3.80 -3.26
CA MET A 523 9.17 -2.71 -4.21
C MET A 523 7.86 -1.95 -4.28
N SER A 524 7.94 -0.62 -4.33
CA SER A 524 6.73 0.21 -4.39
C SER A 524 6.02 0.08 -5.74
N PRO A 525 4.68 0.24 -5.80
CA PRO A 525 3.95 0.23 -7.06
C PRO A 525 4.47 1.24 -8.09
N GLN A 526 4.98 2.40 -7.64
CA GLN A 526 5.54 3.43 -8.52
C GLN A 526 6.87 2.99 -9.14
N GLU A 527 7.70 2.24 -8.41
CA GLU A 527 8.94 1.67 -8.98
C GLU A 527 8.62 0.59 -10.01
N ILE A 528 7.62 -0.25 -9.71
CA ILE A 528 7.10 -1.23 -10.65
C ILE A 528 6.59 -0.52 -11.91
N ASP A 529 5.77 0.51 -11.79
CA ASP A 529 5.28 1.30 -12.93
C ASP A 529 6.43 1.82 -13.80
N VAL A 530 7.49 2.34 -13.18
CA VAL A 530 8.67 2.83 -13.92
C VAL A 530 9.38 1.69 -14.66
N ILE A 531 9.45 0.49 -14.05
CA ILE A 531 10.02 -0.70 -14.69
C ILE A 531 9.22 -1.09 -15.94
N PHE A 532 7.89 -1.06 -15.87
CA PHE A 532 6.99 -1.32 -17.00
C PHE A 532 6.86 -0.14 -17.97
N GLY A 533 7.41 1.03 -17.62
CA GLY A 533 7.27 2.26 -18.40
C GLY A 533 5.82 2.76 -18.43
N CYS A 534 5.10 2.61 -17.33
CA CYS A 534 3.70 2.99 -17.20
C CYS A 534 3.52 4.50 -17.04
N ILE A 535 2.79 5.11 -17.95
CA ILE A 535 2.31 6.49 -17.87
C ILE A 535 0.88 6.43 -17.32
N ARG A 536 0.71 6.84 -16.06
CA ARG A 536 -0.62 7.03 -15.48
C ARG A 536 -1.21 8.35 -15.98
N SER A 537 -2.45 8.32 -16.46
CA SER A 537 -3.16 9.50 -16.92
C SER A 537 -4.52 9.59 -16.25
N ASP A 538 -4.82 10.76 -15.67
CA ASP A 538 -6.09 11.01 -14.97
C ASP A 538 -7.33 10.97 -15.88
N ILE A 539 -7.15 10.97 -17.20
CA ILE A 539 -8.21 11.23 -18.19
C ILE A 539 -8.43 10.06 -19.16
N ASP A 540 -7.44 9.19 -19.39
CA ASP A 540 -7.59 8.09 -20.35
C ASP A 540 -6.54 7.00 -20.13
N ARG A 541 -7.01 5.80 -19.77
CA ARG A 541 -6.35 4.47 -19.73
C ARG A 541 -4.83 4.50 -19.62
N ASP A 542 -4.34 4.06 -18.46
CA ASP A 542 -2.91 3.81 -18.22
C ASP A 542 -2.24 3.14 -19.42
N ARG A 543 -1.09 3.67 -19.82
CA ARG A 543 -0.34 3.14 -20.97
C ARG A 543 1.02 2.67 -20.54
N SER A 544 1.47 1.54 -21.08
CA SER A 544 2.74 0.94 -20.69
C SER A 544 3.60 0.57 -21.90
N LEU A 545 4.90 0.38 -21.65
CA LEU A 545 5.85 -0.15 -22.64
C LEU A 545 5.91 -1.68 -22.62
N TYR A 546 5.52 -2.29 -21.51
CA TYR A 546 5.36 -3.73 -21.33
C TYR A 546 3.97 -4.02 -20.72
N PRO A 547 3.35 -5.16 -21.02
CA PRO A 547 2.13 -5.57 -20.31
C PRO A 547 2.49 -5.95 -18.87
N SER A 548 1.79 -5.39 -17.88
CA SER A 548 1.92 -5.78 -16.48
C SER A 548 1.29 -7.16 -16.23
N ARG A 549 1.55 -7.76 -15.06
CA ARG A 549 0.91 -9.02 -14.66
C ARG A 549 -0.61 -8.95 -14.76
N ASP A 550 -1.22 -7.91 -14.22
CA ASP A 550 -2.68 -7.76 -14.21
C ASP A 550 -3.25 -7.76 -15.64
N ILE A 551 -2.57 -7.10 -16.59
CA ILE A 551 -2.96 -7.11 -18.01
C ILE A 551 -2.81 -8.52 -18.60
N LEU A 552 -1.74 -9.25 -18.27
CA LEU A 552 -1.56 -10.60 -18.76
C LEU A 552 -2.61 -11.57 -18.18
N ASP A 553 -2.94 -11.43 -16.89
CA ASP A 553 -3.89 -12.31 -16.18
C ASP A 553 -5.35 -12.05 -16.60
N ASP A 554 -5.76 -10.79 -16.80
CA ASP A 554 -7.15 -10.43 -17.07
C ASP A 554 -7.50 -10.43 -18.58
N ASP A 555 -6.56 -10.02 -19.41
CA ASP A 555 -6.83 -9.61 -20.78
C ASP A 555 -6.24 -10.61 -21.81
N CYS A 556 -5.09 -11.24 -21.53
CA CYS A 556 -4.34 -12.01 -22.52
C CYS A 556 -4.62 -13.53 -22.49
N PHE A 557 -5.40 -14.05 -23.45
CA PHE A 557 -5.73 -15.49 -23.53
C PHE A 557 -4.54 -16.44 -23.72
N PHE A 558 -3.40 -15.93 -24.20
CA PHE A 558 -2.19 -16.70 -24.42
C PHE A 558 -1.31 -16.81 -23.16
N TRP A 559 -1.60 -16.05 -22.10
CA TRP A 559 -0.87 -16.13 -20.85
C TRP A 559 -1.37 -17.31 -20.01
N THR A 560 -0.47 -18.26 -19.75
CA THR A 560 -0.81 -19.49 -19.01
C THR A 560 -0.45 -19.39 -17.52
N GLY A 561 0.07 -18.25 -17.05
CA GLY A 561 0.63 -18.07 -15.71
C GLY A 561 2.05 -18.60 -15.53
N GLU A 562 2.64 -19.18 -16.58
CA GLU A 562 4.04 -19.61 -16.60
C GLU A 562 4.79 -18.84 -17.69
N TRP A 563 6.06 -18.50 -17.42
CA TRP A 563 6.88 -17.83 -18.42
C TRP A 563 7.31 -18.82 -19.49
N ASP A 564 6.84 -18.63 -20.73
CA ASP A 564 7.10 -19.52 -21.86
C ASP A 564 7.87 -18.86 -23.02
N ASP A 565 8.18 -19.64 -24.06
CA ASP A 565 8.90 -19.16 -25.26
C ASP A 565 8.13 -18.04 -25.97
N HIS A 566 6.80 -18.04 -25.90
CA HIS A 566 5.99 -16.99 -26.51
C HIS A 566 6.17 -15.67 -25.77
N MET A 567 6.10 -15.71 -24.43
CA MET A 567 6.36 -14.54 -23.58
C MET A 567 7.80 -14.02 -23.73
N GLU A 568 8.78 -14.92 -23.77
CA GLU A 568 10.18 -14.57 -23.99
C GLU A 568 10.37 -13.79 -25.30
N ASN A 569 9.81 -14.28 -26.40
CA ASN A 569 9.93 -13.63 -27.70
C ASN A 569 9.20 -12.28 -27.73
N MET A 570 7.98 -12.21 -27.19
CA MET A 570 7.22 -10.97 -27.12
C MET A 570 7.97 -9.89 -26.34
N PHE A 571 8.43 -10.20 -25.12
CA PHE A 571 9.17 -9.24 -24.30
C PHE A 571 10.52 -8.86 -24.91
N ALA A 572 11.21 -9.80 -25.57
CA ALA A 572 12.46 -9.50 -26.28
C ALA A 572 12.24 -8.51 -27.45
N ASP A 573 11.16 -8.66 -28.20
CA ASP A 573 10.80 -7.75 -29.30
C ASP A 573 10.40 -6.37 -28.77
N LEU A 574 9.62 -6.29 -27.69
CA LEU A 574 9.30 -5.03 -27.01
C LEU A 574 10.56 -4.31 -26.54
N THR A 575 11.48 -5.01 -25.87
CA THR A 575 12.74 -4.41 -25.45
C THR A 575 13.55 -3.90 -26.63
N LYS A 576 13.56 -4.63 -27.75
CA LYS A 576 14.25 -4.19 -28.97
C LYS A 576 13.67 -2.88 -29.50
N GLU A 577 12.35 -2.74 -29.56
CA GLU A 577 11.70 -1.48 -29.97
C GLU A 577 12.04 -0.32 -29.02
N ILE A 578 12.05 -0.57 -27.71
CA ILE A 578 12.38 0.44 -26.69
C ILE A 578 13.83 0.91 -26.84
N LEU A 579 14.76 -0.03 -27.04
CA LEU A 579 16.17 0.26 -27.25
C LEU A 579 16.45 0.93 -28.60
N GLN A 580 15.56 0.80 -29.58
CA GLN A 580 15.60 1.53 -30.85
C GLN A 580 14.94 2.92 -30.74
N GLY A 581 14.20 3.19 -29.66
CA GLY A 581 13.43 4.42 -29.49
C GLY A 581 12.17 4.48 -30.36
N SER A 582 11.72 3.35 -30.90
CA SER A 582 10.54 3.23 -31.76
C SER A 582 9.32 2.61 -31.06
N ALA A 583 9.46 2.25 -29.78
CA ALA A 583 8.39 1.64 -29.00
C ALA A 583 7.17 2.56 -28.89
N LYS A 584 5.99 1.92 -28.92
CA LYS A 584 4.70 2.58 -28.72
C LYS A 584 4.15 2.20 -27.36
N PHE A 585 3.62 3.20 -26.65
CA PHE A 585 2.83 2.96 -25.46
C PHE A 585 1.48 2.34 -25.83
N ARG A 586 1.10 1.28 -25.13
CA ARG A 586 -0.15 0.56 -25.36
C ARG A 586 -1.04 0.65 -24.13
N THR A 587 -2.35 0.75 -24.33
CA THR A 587 -3.35 0.62 -23.26
C THR A 587 -3.60 -0.87 -22.96
N PRO A 588 -4.19 -1.26 -21.82
CA PRO A 588 -4.54 -2.66 -21.51
C PRO A 588 -5.19 -3.39 -22.69
N GLY A 589 -6.25 -2.83 -23.27
CA GLY A 589 -6.95 -3.45 -24.41
C GLY A 589 -6.13 -3.58 -25.70
N MET A 590 -5.04 -2.82 -25.87
CA MET A 590 -4.14 -2.95 -27.03
C MET A 590 -3.12 -4.07 -26.88
N TRP A 591 -3.01 -4.69 -25.70
CA TRP A 591 -2.13 -5.85 -25.48
C TRP A 591 -2.78 -7.17 -25.93
N ASN A 592 -4.09 -7.17 -26.18
CA ASN A 592 -4.87 -8.33 -26.63
C ASN A 592 -4.97 -8.48 -28.15
N ASP A 593 -4.68 -7.41 -28.89
CA ASP A 593 -4.66 -7.37 -30.36
C ASP A 593 -3.34 -7.92 -30.90
#